data_AF-A0A3C1RS64-F1
#
_entry.id   AF-A0A3C1RS64-F1
#
_cell.length_a   1.000
_cell.length_b   1.000
_cell.length_c   1.000
_cell.angle_alpha   90.00
_cell.angle_beta   90.00
_cell.angle_gamma   90.00
#
_symmetry.space_group_name_H-M   'P 1'
#
loop_
_entity.id
_entity.type
_entity.pdbx_description
1 polymer ?
#
loop_
_entity_poly.entity_id
_entity_poly.type
_entity_poly.pdbx_seq_one_letter_code
_entity_poly.pdbx_strand_id
1 'polypeptide(L)'
;LIELLVVIIIIGILAAIALPSFLSQANKAKQSEGKQYISSINKGQQAFFVENNGFGSDVSQLGIGLKTQTSNYLYTISATATSNVGSMATPINTAALKGYAGGVGLVTVAGSDAKTAQSVLCETTSPGTPAFTGNDGSKVTCATTMTEVTK
;
A
#
# COMPACT_ATOMS: atom_id res chain seq x y z
N LEU A 1 6.17 -48.39 19.78
CA LEU A 1 6.05 -47.08 20.50
C LEU A 1 7.23 -46.15 20.19
N ILE A 2 8.48 -46.61 20.26
CA ILE A 2 9.66 -45.79 19.90
C ILE A 2 9.68 -45.32 18.45
N GLU A 3 9.12 -46.11 17.52
CA GLU A 3 8.97 -45.74 16.10
C GLU A 3 8.09 -44.49 15.92
N LEU A 4 6.98 -44.39 16.67
CA LEU A 4 6.12 -43.21 16.65
C LEU A 4 6.79 -42.00 17.30
N LEU A 5 7.61 -42.20 18.33
CA LEU A 5 8.37 -41.13 18.99
C LEU A 5 9.40 -40.50 18.04
N VAL A 6 10.09 -41.29 17.22
CA VAL A 6 11.05 -40.76 16.25
C VAL A 6 10.34 -39.94 15.16
N VAL A 7 9.18 -40.40 14.69
CA VAL A 7 8.41 -39.69 13.65
C VAL A 7 7.95 -38.31 14.13
N ILE A 8 7.41 -38.20 15.34
CA ILE A 8 6.97 -36.89 15.87
C ILE A 8 8.16 -35.94 16.09
N ILE A 9 9.33 -36.46 16.46
CA ILE A 9 10.55 -35.66 16.63
C ILE A 9 10.98 -35.08 15.28
N ILE A 10 11.01 -35.90 14.23
CA ILE A 10 11.40 -35.44 12.89
C ILE A 10 10.40 -34.41 12.35
N ILE A 11 9.09 -34.66 12.46
CA ILE A 11 8.06 -33.69 12.04
C ILE A 11 8.16 -32.39 12.83
N GLY A 12 8.45 -32.45 14.14
CA GLY A 12 8.66 -31.27 14.98
C GLY A 12 9.81 -30.39 14.51
N ILE A 13 10.96 -30.99 14.15
CA ILE A 13 12.12 -30.26 13.63
C ILE A 13 11.82 -29.61 12.27
N LEU A 14 11.20 -30.36 11.36
CA LEU A 14 10.84 -29.84 10.04
C LEU A 14 9.83 -28.69 10.12
N ALA A 15 8.82 -28.82 11.00
CA ALA A 15 7.83 -27.78 11.23
C ALA A 15 8.46 -26.50 11.80
N ALA A 16 9.40 -26.61 12.74
CA ALA A 16 10.08 -25.45 13.33
C ALA A 16 10.84 -24.61 12.30
N ILE A 17 11.43 -25.25 11.27
CA ILE A 17 12.18 -24.55 10.21
C ILE A 17 11.22 -24.00 9.13
N ALA A 18 10.19 -24.76 8.76
CA ALA A 18 9.30 -24.41 7.65
C ALA A 18 8.25 -23.35 8.02
N LEU A 19 7.72 -23.38 9.24
CA LEU A 19 6.63 -22.50 9.69
C LEU A 19 6.94 -21.00 9.55
N PRO A 20 8.10 -20.47 9.97
CA PRO A 20 8.37 -19.03 9.82
C PRO A 20 8.40 -18.58 8.35
N SER A 21 8.96 -19.43 7.47
CA SER A 21 8.99 -19.16 6.02
C SER A 21 7.58 -19.17 5.42
N PHE A 22 6.75 -20.15 5.82
CA PHE A 22 5.37 -20.25 5.37
C PHE A 22 4.53 -19.02 5.79
N LEU A 23 4.66 -18.59 7.05
CA LEU A 23 3.94 -17.41 7.55
C LEU A 23 4.39 -16.13 6.82
N SER A 24 5.68 -15.98 6.53
CA SER A 24 6.21 -14.85 5.75
C SER A 24 5.63 -14.83 4.33
N GLN A 25 5.56 -15.98 3.66
CA GLN A 25 4.96 -16.08 2.32
C GLN A 25 3.46 -15.78 2.33
N ALA A 26 2.72 -16.29 3.32
CA ALA A 26 1.31 -15.99 3.50
C ALA A 26 1.08 -14.47 3.71
N ASN A 27 1.94 -13.81 4.49
CA ASN A 27 1.87 -12.37 4.69
C ASN A 27 2.22 -11.57 3.42
N LYS A 28 3.21 -12.01 2.64
CA LYS A 28 3.51 -11.41 1.32
C LYS A 28 2.36 -11.54 0.34
N ALA A 29 1.67 -12.68 0.33
CA ALA A 29 0.48 -12.89 -0.49
C ALA A 29 -0.63 -11.90 -0.11
N LYS A 30 -0.90 -11.71 1.19
CA LYS A 30 -1.85 -10.70 1.68
C LYS A 30 -1.42 -9.28 1.32
N GLN A 31 -0.13 -8.97 1.46
CA GLN A 31 0.44 -7.65 1.11
C GLN A 31 0.32 -7.31 -0.37
N SER A 32 0.33 -8.31 -1.25
CA SER A 32 0.13 -8.09 -2.69
C SER A 32 -1.22 -7.46 -3.02
N GLU A 33 -2.25 -7.73 -2.21
CA GLU A 33 -3.57 -7.12 -2.32
C GLU A 33 -3.49 -5.60 -2.06
N GLY A 34 -2.90 -5.20 -0.92
CA GLY A 34 -2.76 -3.79 -0.55
C GLY A 34 -1.97 -2.99 -1.60
N LYS A 35 -0.89 -3.56 -2.12
CA LYS A 35 -0.09 -2.97 -3.20
C LYS A 35 -0.91 -2.73 -4.48
N GLN A 36 -1.72 -3.72 -4.87
CA GLN A 36 -2.56 -3.64 -6.07
C GLN A 36 -3.70 -2.64 -5.90
N TYR A 37 -4.37 -2.65 -4.75
CA TYR A 37 -5.48 -1.73 -4.46
C TYR A 37 -5.02 -0.28 -4.49
N ILE A 38 -3.90 0.04 -3.83
CA ILE A 38 -3.37 1.42 -3.85
C ILE A 38 -2.92 1.83 -5.25
N SER A 39 -2.33 0.92 -6.03
CA SER A 39 -2.00 1.21 -7.43
C SER A 39 -3.25 1.53 -8.26
N SER A 40 -4.35 0.82 -8.04
CA SER A 40 -5.63 1.07 -8.69
C SER A 40 -6.26 2.38 -8.22
N ILE A 41 -6.19 2.69 -6.92
CA ILE A 41 -6.65 3.97 -6.36
C ILE A 41 -5.87 5.14 -6.97
N ASN A 42 -4.54 5.03 -7.08
CA ASN A 42 -3.73 6.07 -7.72
C ASN A 42 -4.16 6.33 -9.17
N LYS A 43 -4.42 5.27 -9.95
CA LYS A 43 -4.95 5.41 -11.32
C LYS A 43 -6.34 6.06 -11.32
N GLY A 44 -7.22 5.63 -10.40
CA GLY A 44 -8.55 6.21 -10.23
C GLY A 44 -8.48 7.69 -9.89
N GLN A 45 -7.57 8.10 -9.01
CA GLN A 45 -7.34 9.51 -8.66
C GLN A 45 -6.85 10.34 -9.85
N GLN A 46 -5.93 9.79 -10.66
CA GLN A 46 -5.50 10.46 -11.88
C GLN A 46 -6.64 10.65 -12.89
N ALA A 47 -7.45 9.61 -13.12
CA ALA A 47 -8.61 9.69 -14.00
C ALA A 47 -9.66 10.69 -13.47
N PHE A 48 -9.99 10.59 -12.18
CA PHE A 48 -10.92 11.49 -11.53
C PHE A 48 -10.47 12.94 -11.61
N PHE A 49 -9.17 13.21 -11.48
CA PHE A 49 -8.61 14.56 -11.64
C PHE A 49 -8.79 15.10 -13.07
N VAL A 50 -8.58 14.26 -14.10
CA VAL A 50 -8.80 14.67 -15.49
C VAL A 50 -10.27 15.01 -15.77
N GLU A 51 -11.20 14.29 -15.15
CA GLU A 51 -12.63 14.50 -15.37
C GLU A 51 -13.22 15.65 -14.54
N ASN A 52 -12.76 15.83 -13.30
CA ASN A 52 -13.39 16.71 -12.32
C ASN A 52 -12.50 17.90 -11.91
N ASN A 53 -11.28 18.00 -12.44
CA ASN A 53 -10.30 19.02 -12.11
C ASN A 53 -10.00 19.14 -10.60
N GLY A 54 -10.08 18.01 -9.89
CA GLY A 54 -9.86 17.89 -8.45
C GLY A 54 -9.71 16.42 -8.06
N PHE A 55 -9.21 16.15 -6.86
CA PHE A 55 -9.05 14.78 -6.38
C PHE A 55 -10.28 14.30 -5.61
N GLY A 56 -10.58 13.01 -5.70
CA GLY A 56 -11.65 12.38 -4.93
C GLY A 56 -11.26 12.33 -3.45
N SER A 57 -12.23 12.50 -2.55
CA SER A 57 -12.04 12.40 -1.10
C SER A 57 -12.41 11.03 -0.53
N ASP A 58 -13.11 10.20 -1.31
CA ASP A 58 -13.51 8.84 -0.91
C ASP A 58 -13.31 7.84 -2.06
N VAL A 59 -13.03 6.57 -1.72
CA VAL A 59 -12.68 5.53 -2.69
C VAL A 59 -13.90 5.21 -3.58
N SER A 60 -15.12 5.36 -3.04
CA SER A 60 -16.37 5.15 -3.77
C SER A 60 -16.57 6.16 -4.91
N GLN A 61 -16.03 7.37 -4.80
CA GLN A 61 -16.14 8.40 -5.83
C GLN A 61 -15.32 8.08 -7.09
N LEU A 62 -14.30 7.24 -6.95
CA LEU A 62 -13.40 6.92 -8.06
C LEU A 62 -14.03 5.94 -9.07
N GLY A 63 -15.18 5.33 -8.76
CA GLY A 63 -15.89 4.42 -9.68
C GLY A 63 -15.12 3.12 -10.01
N ILE A 64 -14.03 2.82 -9.31
CA ILE A 64 -13.12 1.70 -9.61
C ILE A 64 -13.59 0.34 -9.08
N GLY A 65 -14.77 0.26 -8.45
CA GLY A 65 -15.36 -1.01 -7.98
C GLY A 65 -14.60 -1.72 -6.87
N LEU A 66 -13.71 -1.02 -6.15
CA LEU A 66 -12.96 -1.58 -5.03
C LEU A 66 -13.76 -1.51 -3.72
N LYS A 67 -13.61 -2.54 -2.89
CA LYS A 67 -14.12 -2.50 -1.51
C LYS A 67 -13.20 -1.62 -0.65
N THR A 68 -13.79 -0.77 0.19
CA THR A 68 -13.05 0.07 1.15
C THR A 68 -12.45 -0.74 2.29
N GLN A 69 -12.87 -1.98 2.51
CA GLN A 69 -12.30 -2.87 3.51
C GLN A 69 -12.31 -4.32 3.00
N THR A 70 -11.22 -5.02 3.28
CA THR A 70 -11.09 -6.47 3.12
C THR A 70 -10.69 -7.09 4.45
N SER A 71 -10.49 -8.41 4.48
CA SER A 71 -9.99 -9.09 5.68
C SER A 71 -8.57 -8.68 6.06
N ASN A 72 -7.80 -8.09 5.13
CA ASN A 72 -6.40 -7.76 5.31
C ASN A 72 -6.14 -6.26 5.50
N TYR A 73 -6.91 -5.40 4.82
CA TYR A 73 -6.68 -3.95 4.80
C TYR A 73 -7.97 -3.13 4.89
N LEU A 74 -7.85 -1.96 5.49
CA LEU A 74 -8.78 -0.85 5.38
C LEU A 74 -8.18 0.19 4.41
N TYR A 75 -8.94 0.56 3.39
CA TYR A 75 -8.56 1.51 2.37
C TYR A 75 -9.24 2.86 2.62
N THR A 76 -8.46 3.91 2.78
CA THR A 76 -8.95 5.28 2.97
C THR A 76 -8.27 6.24 2.01
N ILE A 77 -8.98 7.28 1.62
CA ILE A 77 -8.38 8.48 1.05
C ILE A 77 -8.32 9.52 2.16
N SER A 78 -7.18 10.19 2.26
CA SER A 78 -6.88 11.06 3.38
C SER A 78 -5.80 12.05 2.94
N ALA A 79 -5.91 13.30 3.40
CA ALA A 79 -5.18 14.46 2.89
C ALA A 79 -5.50 14.77 1.41
N THR A 80 -6.61 15.48 1.20
CA THR A 80 -6.98 16.05 -0.11
C THR A 80 -6.63 17.54 -0.12
N ALA A 81 -5.73 17.93 -1.02
CA ALA A 81 -5.40 19.30 -1.34
C ALA A 81 -5.60 19.53 -2.84
N THR A 82 -5.62 20.79 -3.27
CA THR A 82 -5.81 21.16 -4.69
C THR A 82 -4.71 20.60 -5.62
N SER A 83 -3.56 20.20 -5.07
CA SER A 83 -2.41 19.69 -5.83
C SER A 83 -1.89 18.33 -5.33
N ASN A 84 -2.55 17.69 -4.36
CA ASN A 84 -2.13 16.38 -3.85
C ASN A 84 -3.29 15.63 -3.22
N VAL A 85 -3.29 14.30 -3.35
CA VAL A 85 -4.15 13.39 -2.61
C VAL A 85 -3.35 12.20 -2.08
N GLY A 86 -3.56 11.90 -0.80
CA GLY A 86 -3.06 10.69 -0.15
C GLY A 86 -4.12 9.59 -0.11
N SER A 87 -3.68 8.34 -0.25
CA SER A 87 -4.49 7.15 -0.05
C SER A 87 -3.72 6.17 0.81
N MET A 88 -4.40 5.38 1.64
CA MET A 88 -3.77 4.47 2.60
C MET A 88 -4.43 3.11 2.54
N ALA A 89 -3.62 2.06 2.56
CA ALA A 89 -4.04 0.70 2.90
C ALA A 89 -3.47 0.39 4.28
N THR A 90 -4.30 0.59 5.30
CA THR A 90 -3.95 0.30 6.68
C THR A 90 -4.22 -1.17 6.96
N PRO A 91 -3.22 -1.97 7.37
CA PRO A 91 -3.45 -3.38 7.64
C PRO A 91 -4.36 -3.56 8.85
N ILE A 92 -5.25 -4.54 8.79
CA ILE A 92 -6.06 -4.96 9.95
C ILE A 92 -5.16 -5.59 11.03
N ASN A 93 -4.13 -6.33 10.61
CA ASN A 93 -3.09 -6.85 11.50
C ASN A 93 -1.77 -6.09 11.29
N THR A 94 -1.61 -4.98 12.00
CA THR A 94 -0.43 -4.11 11.95
C THR A 94 0.84 -4.76 12.50
N ALA A 95 0.74 -5.84 13.29
CA ALA A 95 1.90 -6.57 13.79
C ALA A 95 2.51 -7.52 12.74
N ALA A 96 1.72 -7.98 11.77
CA ALA A 96 2.14 -8.98 10.80
C ALA A 96 2.28 -8.43 9.36
N LEU A 97 1.59 -7.34 9.04
CA LEU A 97 1.50 -6.81 7.68
C LEU A 97 2.04 -5.38 7.59
N LYS A 98 2.72 -5.09 6.48
CA LYS A 98 3.15 -3.73 6.12
C LYS A 98 1.98 -2.89 5.63
N GLY A 99 1.98 -1.61 5.96
CA GLY A 99 1.04 -0.64 5.42
C GLY A 99 1.49 -0.11 4.06
N TYR A 100 0.54 0.32 3.24
CA TYR A 100 0.82 0.96 1.96
C TYR A 100 0.19 2.35 1.88
N ALA A 101 0.87 3.27 1.20
CA ALA A 101 0.34 4.59 0.90
C ALA A 101 0.47 4.90 -0.58
N GLY A 102 -0.56 5.51 -1.15
CA GLY A 102 -0.58 6.06 -2.50
C GLY A 102 -0.55 7.57 -2.40
N GLY A 103 0.27 8.22 -3.21
CA GLY A 103 0.21 9.66 -3.41
C GLY A 103 -0.05 9.93 -4.88
N VAL A 104 -0.96 10.86 -5.17
CA VAL A 104 -1.10 11.45 -6.50
C VAL A 104 -1.07 12.96 -6.34
N GLY A 105 -0.13 13.60 -7.01
CA GLY A 105 0.05 15.04 -6.90
C GLY A 105 0.48 15.66 -8.21
N LEU A 106 0.15 16.95 -8.34
CA LEU A 106 0.62 17.77 -9.44
C LEU A 106 2.05 18.20 -9.13
N VAL A 107 2.96 17.92 -10.07
CA VAL A 107 4.36 18.32 -10.01
C VAL A 107 4.70 19.21 -11.20
N THR A 108 5.53 20.22 -10.99
CA THR A 108 6.01 21.10 -12.05
C THR A 108 6.97 20.35 -12.98
N VAL A 109 6.79 20.50 -14.29
CA VAL A 109 7.72 19.99 -15.28
C VAL A 109 8.99 20.84 -15.24
N ALA A 110 10.16 20.21 -15.13
CA ALA A 110 11.42 20.93 -15.07
C ALA A 110 11.57 21.86 -16.30
N GLY A 111 11.78 23.16 -16.04
CA GLY A 111 11.90 24.17 -17.09
C GLY A 111 10.58 24.67 -17.68
N SER A 112 9.44 24.39 -17.05
CA SER A 112 8.12 24.88 -17.47
C SER A 112 7.21 25.17 -16.26
N ASP A 113 6.26 26.09 -16.42
CA ASP A 113 5.17 26.30 -15.45
C ASP A 113 4.06 25.24 -15.59
N ALA A 114 4.16 24.36 -16.59
CA ALA A 114 3.23 23.25 -16.78
C ALA A 114 3.33 22.26 -15.61
N LYS A 115 2.17 21.82 -15.11
CA LYS A 115 2.06 20.78 -14.09
C LYS A 115 1.63 19.45 -14.70
N THR A 116 2.22 18.36 -14.24
CA THR A 116 1.85 16.99 -14.61
C THR A 116 1.46 16.18 -13.37
N ALA A 117 0.60 15.18 -13.52
CA ALA A 117 0.22 14.30 -12.43
C ALA A 117 1.28 13.21 -12.23
N GLN A 118 1.94 13.21 -11.08
CA GLN A 118 2.84 12.14 -10.66
C GLN A 118 2.13 11.29 -9.61
N SER A 119 2.35 9.97 -9.64
CA SER A 119 1.93 9.07 -8.57
C SER A 119 3.11 8.36 -7.95
N VAL A 120 2.98 8.06 -6.66
CA VAL A 120 3.92 7.27 -5.87
C VAL A 120 3.17 6.18 -5.12
N LEU A 121 3.81 5.03 -4.96
CA LEU A 121 3.36 3.94 -4.10
C LEU A 121 4.45 3.70 -3.07
N CYS A 122 4.06 3.72 -1.80
CA CYS A 122 4.96 3.60 -0.67
C CYS A 122 4.56 2.40 0.18
N GLU A 123 5.53 1.72 0.75
CA GLU A 123 5.32 0.69 1.76
C GLU A 123 6.04 1.03 3.06
N THR A 124 5.51 0.60 4.20
CA THR A 124 6.22 0.75 5.47
C THR A 124 7.48 -0.12 5.51
N THR A 125 8.52 0.37 6.18
CA THR A 125 9.78 -0.38 6.32
C THR A 125 9.63 -1.61 7.24
N SER A 126 8.70 -1.56 8.19
CA SER A 126 8.28 -2.67 9.06
C SER A 126 6.75 -2.84 9.05
N PRO A 127 6.19 -3.95 9.57
CA PRO A 127 4.75 -4.04 9.82
C PRO A 127 4.25 -2.84 10.62
N GLY A 128 3.10 -2.28 10.22
CA GLY A 128 2.57 -1.10 10.87
C GLY A 128 1.59 -0.30 10.03
N THR A 129 1.15 0.82 10.60
CA THR A 129 0.27 1.78 9.93
C THR A 129 1.07 2.62 8.94
N PRO A 130 0.56 2.83 7.71
CA PRO A 130 1.21 3.72 6.76
C PRO A 130 1.18 5.18 7.24
N ALA A 131 1.97 6.02 6.59
CA ALA A 131 1.97 7.47 6.78
C ALA A 131 1.62 8.17 5.46
N PHE A 132 1.24 9.45 5.54
CA PHE A 132 0.87 10.23 4.36
C PHE A 132 2.06 10.48 3.43
N THR A 133 1.79 10.50 2.13
CA THR A 133 2.75 10.91 1.11
C THR A 133 2.89 12.43 1.10
N GLY A 134 4.10 12.91 0.83
CA GLY A 134 4.41 14.32 0.65
C GLY A 134 4.26 14.74 -0.82
N ASN A 135 4.02 16.03 -1.06
CA ASN A 135 4.23 16.67 -2.35
C ASN A 135 4.90 18.03 -2.10
N ASP A 136 6.14 18.19 -2.56
CA ASP A 136 6.90 19.44 -2.45
C ASP A 136 6.74 20.36 -3.66
N GLY A 137 5.85 20.00 -4.60
CA GLY A 137 5.61 20.69 -5.86
C GLY A 137 6.49 20.20 -7.01
N SER A 138 7.62 19.53 -6.72
CA SER A 138 8.52 18.95 -7.71
C SER A 138 8.44 17.42 -7.76
N LYS A 139 8.15 16.78 -6.63
CA LYS A 139 8.00 15.33 -6.50
C LYS A 139 6.96 14.97 -5.44
N VAL A 140 6.21 13.90 -5.72
CA VAL A 140 5.41 13.18 -4.74
C VAL A 140 6.31 12.13 -4.08
N THR A 141 6.43 12.18 -2.76
CA THR A 141 7.42 11.42 -2.01
C THR A 141 6.78 10.58 -0.90
N CYS A 142 7.45 9.50 -0.54
CA CYS A 142 7.08 8.69 0.62
C CYS A 142 7.47 9.41 1.92
N ALA A 143 6.70 9.19 2.98
CA ALA A 143 7.11 9.59 4.33
C ALA A 143 8.44 8.91 4.70
N THR A 144 9.19 9.49 5.65
CA THR A 144 10.49 8.98 6.11
C THR A 144 10.44 7.57 6.71
N THR A 145 9.27 7.13 7.20
CA THR A 145 9.04 5.77 7.72
C THR A 145 8.67 4.76 6.64
N MET A 146 8.66 5.18 5.37
CA MET A 146 8.20 4.40 4.23
C MET A 146 9.23 4.42 3.09
N THR A 147 9.18 3.38 2.28
CA THR A 147 10.04 3.24 1.09
C THR A 147 9.18 3.22 -0.16
N GLU A 148 9.67 3.85 -1.23
CA GLU A 148 9.02 3.83 -2.53
C GLU A 148 9.05 2.41 -3.11
N VAL A 149 7.88 1.91 -3.51
CA VAL A 149 7.71 0.59 -4.12
C VAL A 149 7.98 0.73 -5.61
N THR A 150 9.24 0.58 -6.02
CA THR A 150 9.60 0.50 -7.44
C THR A 150 8.98 -0.72 -8.10
N LYS A 151 8.58 -0.56 -9.38
CA LYS A 151 8.10 -1.65 -10.23
C LYS A 151 9.19 -2.67 -10.50
#